data_AF-A0A016VBQ1-F1
#
_entry.id   AF-A0A016VBQ1-F1
#
_cell.length_a   1.000
_cell.length_b   1.000
_cell.length_c   1.000
_cell.angle_alpha   90.00
_cell.angle_beta   90.00
_cell.angle_gamma   90.00
#
_symmetry.space_group_name_H-M   'P 1'
#
loop_
_entity.id
_entity.type
_entity.pdbx_description
1 polymer ?
#
loop_
_entity_poly.entity_id
_entity_poly.type
_entity_poly.pdbx_seq_one_letter_code
_entity_poly.pdbx_strand_id
1 'polypeptide(L)'
;MMLDGQRMGCVELLNSVCKRIKPKYHVFSHIHEGYGCTSDGYTKFINCCICNENLEQTNAPVIFDIPVHPHTKQFYLQNVKKIMKRYYRSEKK
;
A
#
# COMPACT_ATOMS: atom_id res chain seq x y z
N MET A 1 -2.30 0.97 -16.14
CA MET A 1 -2.60 0.98 -17.59
C MET A 1 -2.84 2.43 -17.92
N MET A 2 -2.25 2.93 -19.00
CA MET A 2 -2.53 4.27 -19.50
C MET A 2 -4.00 4.35 -19.98
N LEU A 3 -4.55 5.56 -20.13
CA LEU A 3 -5.93 5.74 -20.63
C LEU A 3 -6.12 5.19 -22.05
N ASP A 4 -5.08 5.21 -22.87
CA ASP A 4 -5.05 4.64 -24.23
C ASP A 4 -4.89 3.11 -24.27
N GLY A 5 -4.82 2.46 -23.10
CA GLY A 5 -4.62 1.01 -22.99
C GLY A 5 -3.16 0.55 -23.00
N GLN A 6 -2.20 1.46 -23.14
CA GLN A 6 -0.78 1.09 -23.16
C GLN A 6 -0.32 0.59 -21.78
N ARG A 7 0.57 -0.41 -21.81
CA ARG A 7 1.20 -1.01 -20.63
C ARG A 7 2.67 -0.60 -20.56
N MET A 8 2.96 0.36 -19.68
CA MET A 8 4.31 0.92 -19.47
C MET A 8 5.13 0.17 -18.40
N GLY A 9 4.60 -0.91 -17.84
CA GLY A 9 5.25 -1.69 -16.79
C GLY A 9 6.31 -2.66 -17.34
N CYS A 10 7.27 -3.03 -16.48
CA CYS A 10 8.30 -4.01 -16.83
C CYS A 10 7.73 -5.43 -16.93
N VAL A 11 7.91 -6.07 -18.09
CA VAL A 11 7.42 -7.43 -18.37
C VAL A 11 8.08 -8.47 -17.44
N GLU A 12 9.38 -8.34 -17.19
CA GLU A 12 10.12 -9.27 -16.33
C GLU A 12 9.71 -9.18 -14.86
N LEU A 13 9.38 -7.97 -14.40
CA LEU A 13 8.83 -7.77 -13.07
C LEU A 13 7.44 -8.40 -12.96
N LEU A 14 6.57 -8.19 -13.96
CA LEU A 14 5.25 -8.80 -13.98
C LEU A 14 5.34 -10.34 -13.95
N ASN A 15 6.22 -10.93 -14.76
CA ASN A 15 6.49 -12.37 -14.76
C ASN A 15 6.97 -12.85 -13.39
N SER A 16 7.93 -12.16 -12.77
CA SER A 16 8.43 -12.51 -11.44
C SER A 16 7.34 -12.46 -10.37
N VAL A 17 6.50 -11.42 -10.38
CA VAL A 17 5.42 -11.24 -9.41
C VAL A 17 4.34 -12.31 -9.58
N CYS A 18 3.86 -12.53 -10.80
CA CYS A 18 2.72 -13.43 -11.04
C CYS A 18 3.09 -14.91 -10.96
N LYS A 19 4.30 -15.28 -11.42
CA LYS A 19 4.67 -16.70 -11.62
C LYS A 19 5.60 -17.26 -10.55
N ARG A 20 6.48 -16.43 -9.95
CA ARG A 20 7.54 -16.91 -9.05
C ARG A 20 7.36 -16.46 -7.61
N ILE A 21 7.25 -15.16 -7.38
CA ILE A 21 7.26 -14.59 -6.02
C ILE A 21 5.86 -14.65 -5.41
N LYS A 22 4.82 -14.32 -6.18
CA LYS A 22 3.42 -14.29 -5.75
C LYS A 22 3.25 -13.58 -4.40
N PRO A 23 3.58 -12.28 -4.31
CA PRO A 23 3.31 -11.50 -3.11
C PRO A 23 1.81 -11.27 -2.95
N LYS A 24 1.32 -11.08 -1.71
CA LYS A 24 -0.09 -10.71 -1.48
C LYS A 24 -0.41 -9.31 -2.01
N TYR A 25 0.57 -8.41 -1.96
CA TYR A 25 0.44 -7.02 -2.38
C TYR A 25 1.69 -6.62 -3.16
N HIS A 26 1.51 -5.98 -4.31
CA HIS A 26 2.53 -5.32 -5.10
C HIS A 26 2.16 -3.85 -5.20
N VAL A 27 2.84 -3.02 -4.42
CA VAL A 27 2.59 -1.57 -4.34
C VAL A 27 3.63 -0.83 -5.19
N PHE A 28 3.17 0.06 -6.05
CA PHE A 28 4.00 0.88 -6.94
C PHE A 28 3.33 2.25 -7.19
N SER A 29 3.97 3.08 -8.01
CA SER A 29 3.51 4.42 -8.34
C SER A 29 3.94 4.79 -9.77
N HIS A 30 4.17 6.08 -10.03
CA HIS A 30 4.76 6.68 -11.23
C HIS A 30 3.83 6.85 -12.43
N ILE A 31 2.99 5.86 -12.77
CA ILE A 31 2.02 6.01 -13.87
C ILE A 31 0.75 6.66 -13.31
N HIS A 32 0.61 7.96 -13.53
CA HIS A 32 -0.42 8.81 -12.94
C HIS A 32 -1.85 8.35 -13.27
N GLU A 33 -2.09 8.05 -14.54
CA GLU A 33 -3.36 7.59 -15.13
C GLU A 33 -3.79 6.23 -14.59
N GLY A 34 -2.83 5.44 -14.12
CA GLY A 34 -3.06 4.11 -13.61
C GLY A 34 -3.43 4.05 -12.13
N TYR A 35 -3.67 5.19 -11.46
CA TYR A 35 -4.00 5.24 -10.04
C TYR A 35 -5.16 4.27 -9.69
N GLY A 36 -5.01 3.55 -8.58
CA GLY A 36 -6.02 2.62 -8.08
C GLY A 36 -5.52 1.19 -7.88
N CYS A 37 -6.46 0.25 -7.82
CA CYS A 37 -6.19 -1.14 -7.43
C CYS A 37 -6.71 -2.12 -8.48
N THR A 38 -5.91 -3.15 -8.79
CA THR A 38 -6.31 -4.31 -9.59
C THR A 38 -5.84 -5.61 -8.94
N SER A 39 -6.28 -6.77 -9.45
CA SER A 39 -5.83 -8.06 -8.94
C SER A 39 -5.82 -9.13 -10.03
N ASP A 40 -4.90 -10.08 -9.91
CA ASP A 40 -4.88 -11.33 -10.70
C ASP A 40 -5.66 -12.48 -10.00
N GLY A 41 -6.41 -12.16 -8.94
CA GLY A 41 -7.10 -13.13 -8.07
C GLY A 41 -6.31 -13.52 -6.83
N TYR A 42 -5.00 -13.29 -6.80
CA TYR A 42 -4.14 -13.55 -5.65
C TYR A 42 -3.38 -12.30 -5.20
N THR A 43 -2.55 -11.76 -6.08
CA THR A 43 -1.77 -10.54 -5.88
C THR A 43 -2.69 -9.33 -6.04
N LYS A 44 -2.64 -8.40 -5.09
CA LYS A 44 -3.25 -7.08 -5.23
C LYS A 44 -2.21 -6.11 -5.77
N PHE A 45 -2.44 -5.56 -6.95
CA PHE A 45 -1.60 -4.54 -7.56
C PHE A 45 -2.17 -3.18 -7.20
N ILE A 46 -1.37 -2.34 -6.56
CA ILE A 46 -1.80 -1.06 -6.01
C ILE A 46 -0.90 0.03 -6.57
N ASN A 47 -1.48 0.89 -7.41
CA ASN A 47 -0.82 2.09 -7.90
C ASN A 47 -1.21 3.28 -7.00
N CYS A 48 -0.26 3.70 -6.16
CA CYS A 48 -0.41 4.79 -5.21
C CYS A 48 0.10 6.13 -5.77
N CYS A 49 -0.05 6.39 -7.07
CA CYS A 49 0.34 7.68 -7.63
C CYS A 49 -0.57 8.79 -7.11
N ILE A 50 -0.05 9.64 -6.22
CA ILE A 50 -0.80 10.73 -5.58
C ILE A 50 -1.06 11.88 -6.57
N CYS A 51 -0.13 12.10 -7.49
CA CYS A 51 -0.23 13.19 -8.45
C CYS A 51 -0.96 12.78 -9.73
N ASN A 52 -1.59 13.74 -10.40
CA ASN A 52 -1.97 13.61 -11.81
C ASN A 52 -0.77 13.96 -12.74
N GLU A 53 -1.00 13.92 -14.06
CA GLU A 53 -0.01 14.27 -15.09
C GLU A 53 0.57 15.69 -14.95
N ASN A 54 -0.20 16.62 -14.38
CA ASN A 54 0.23 17.99 -14.09
C ASN A 54 1.04 18.11 -12.79
N LEU A 55 1.37 16.98 -12.16
CA LEU A 55 2.06 16.89 -10.86
C LEU A 55 1.26 17.45 -9.67
N GLU A 56 -0.05 17.62 -9.83
CA GLU A 56 -0.94 18.10 -8.78
C GLU A 56 -1.42 16.93 -7.91
N GLN A 57 -1.35 17.08 -6.58
CA GLN A 57 -1.74 16.06 -5.60
C GLN A 57 -3.27 15.89 -5.53
N THR A 58 -3.82 15.19 -6.50
CA THR A 58 -5.27 15.06 -6.71
C THR A 58 -5.82 13.71 -6.28
N ASN A 59 -4.99 12.67 -6.27
CA ASN A 59 -5.40 11.33 -5.86
C ASN A 59 -5.24 11.14 -4.34
N ALA A 60 -6.27 10.58 -3.71
CA ALA A 60 -6.25 10.29 -2.29
C ALA A 60 -5.23 9.18 -1.95
N PRO A 61 -4.69 9.15 -0.72
CA PRO A 61 -3.88 8.01 -0.28
C PRO A 61 -4.68 6.71 -0.31
N VAL A 62 -4.06 5.63 -0.81
CA VAL A 62 -4.66 4.29 -0.73
C VAL A 62 -4.38 3.69 0.64
N ILE A 63 -5.44 3.44 1.40
CA ILE A 63 -5.39 2.84 2.73
C ILE A 63 -5.95 1.42 2.65
N PHE A 64 -5.20 0.42 3.12
CA PHE A 64 -5.67 -0.96 3.17
C PHE A 64 -5.11 -1.72 4.38
N ASP A 65 -5.87 -2.70 4.81
CA ASP A 65 -5.49 -3.58 5.91
C ASP A 65 -4.62 -4.75 5.44
N ILE A 66 -3.63 -5.08 6.26
CA ILE A 66 -2.85 -6.30 6.13
C ILE A 66 -3.18 -7.26 7.27
N PRO A 67 -3.39 -8.56 6.99
CA PRO A 67 -3.58 -9.54 8.05
C PRO A 67 -2.29 -9.69 8.84
N VAL A 68 -2.37 -9.50 10.15
CA VAL A 68 -1.26 -9.67 11.09
C VAL A 68 -1.52 -10.89 11.97
N HIS A 69 -0.50 -11.67 12.28
CA HIS A 69 -0.63 -12.81 13.18
C HIS A 69 -1.20 -12.36 14.54
N PRO A 70 -2.17 -13.07 15.15
CA PRO A 70 -2.86 -12.63 16.36
C PRO A 70 -1.92 -12.24 17.51
N HIS A 71 -0.86 -13.03 17.74
CA HIS A 71 0.14 -12.74 18.77
C HIS A 71 0.87 -11.40 18.51
N THR A 72 1.25 -11.14 17.26
CA THR A 72 1.91 -9.90 16.85
C THR A 72 0.97 -8.70 17.01
N LYS A 73 -0.31 -8.85 16.65
CA LYS A 73 -1.34 -7.82 16.87
C LYS A 73 -1.48 -7.49 18.35
N GLN A 74 -1.54 -8.49 19.23
CA GLN A 74 -1.66 -8.29 20.67
C GLN A 74 -0.45 -7.57 21.25
N PHE A 75 0.77 -7.94 20.84
CA PHE A 75 2.00 -7.26 21.23
C PHE A 75 1.99 -5.77 20.85
N TYR A 76 1.63 -5.43 19.61
CA TYR A 76 1.54 -4.02 19.19
C TYR A 76 0.50 -3.24 19.99
N LEU A 77 -0.68 -3.81 20.23
CA LEU A 77 -1.74 -3.16 21.02
C LEU A 77 -1.32 -2.88 22.47
N GLN A 78 -0.58 -3.80 23.10
CA GLN A 78 -0.04 -3.59 24.44
C GLN A 78 1.00 -2.47 24.47
N ASN A 79 1.89 -2.41 23.48
CA ASN A 79 2.89 -1.35 23.36
C ASN A 79 2.25 0.03 23.17
N VAL A 80 1.24 0.15 22.29
CA VAL A 80 0.50 1.40 22.08
C VAL A 80 -0.15 1.86 23.39
N LYS A 81 -0.84 0.97 24.12
CA LYS A 81 -1.44 1.30 25.42
C LYS A 81 -0.39 1.82 26.43
N LYS A 82 0.80 1.20 26.46
CA LYS A 82 1.90 1.62 27.33
C LYS A 82 2.45 3.01 26.96
N ILE A 83 2.64 3.27 25.66
CA ILE A 83 3.08 4.57 25.15
C ILE A 83 2.04 5.65 25.47
N MET A 84 0.77 5.42 25.14
CA MET A 84 -0.30 6.38 25.41
C MET A 84 -0.44 6.68 26.92
N LYS A 85 -0.33 5.65 27.77
CA LYS A 85 -0.32 5.85 29.24
C LYS A 85 0.84 6.74 29.70
N ARG A 86 2.01 6.64 29.07
CA ARG A 86 3.17 7.51 29.36
C ARG A 86 2.90 8.94 28.90
N TYR A 87 2.39 9.11 27.68
CA TYR A 87 2.04 10.42 27.11
C TYR A 87 1.03 11.17 27.99
N TYR A 88 -0.07 10.53 28.39
CA TYR A 88 -1.04 11.17 29.30
C TYR A 88 -0.50 11.43 30.71
N ARG A 89 0.55 10.73 31.14
CA ARG A 89 1.22 11.01 32.42
C ARG A 89 2.18 12.20 32.32
N SER A 90 2.77 12.46 31.15
CA SER A 90 3.60 13.65 30.92
C SER A 90 2.76 14.91 30.74
N GLU A 91 1.59 14.82 30.10
CA GLU A 91 0.65 15.97 29.93
C GLU A 91 0.01 16.44 31.25
N LYS A 92 0.00 15.58 32.28
CA LYS A 92 -0.54 15.91 33.63
C LYS A 92 0.50 16.52 34.58
N LYS A 93 1.72 16.81 34.11
CA LYS A 93 2.77 17.51 34.86
C LYS A 93 2.91 18.92 34.32
#